data_AF-A0A444YJG4-F1
#
_entry.id   AF-A0A444YJG4-F1
#
_cell.length_a   1.000
_cell.length_b   1.000
_cell.length_c   1.000
_cell.angle_alpha   90.00
_cell.angle_beta   90.00
_cell.angle_gamma   90.00
#
_symmetry.space_group_name_H-M   'P 1'
#
loop_
_entity.id
_entity.type
_entity.pdbx_description
1 polymer ?
#
loop_
_entity_poly.entity_id
_entity_poly.type
_entity_poly.pdbx_seq_one_letter_code
_entity_poly.pdbx_strand_id
1 'polypeptide(L)'
;MGSEGPPSAKITTIHVTGFKKFHGVSDNPTETIVNNLTEYMNKKTLPKCLTIGSCTILETAGEGALVPLYQTLQSALIVPQDSQSESSNSNRIIWLHFGVNSGATRFAIEKQAFNEANFRCPDEMGWKPQVRLDK
;
A
#
# COMPACT_ATOMS: atom_id res chain seq x y z
N MET A 1 9.78 22.49 -38.15
CA MET A 1 9.02 23.07 -37.03
C MET A 1 8.47 21.93 -36.19
N GLY A 2 9.32 21.30 -35.39
CA GLY A 2 8.90 20.23 -34.48
C GLY A 2 8.55 20.85 -33.14
N SER A 3 7.25 21.03 -32.86
CA SER A 3 6.80 21.33 -31.52
C SER A 3 6.78 20.02 -30.73
N GLU A 4 7.86 19.71 -30.03
CA GLU A 4 7.73 18.81 -28.90
C GLU A 4 6.85 19.54 -27.88
N GLY A 5 5.58 19.16 -27.82
CA GLY A 5 4.70 19.58 -26.74
C GLY A 5 5.34 19.20 -25.40
N PRO A 6 4.98 19.89 -24.30
CA PRO A 6 5.57 19.61 -22.99
C PRO A 6 5.46 18.11 -22.68
N PRO A 7 6.51 17.48 -22.10
CA PRO A 7 6.49 16.07 -21.76
C PRO A 7 5.19 15.77 -21.02
N SER A 8 4.38 14.88 -21.59
CA SER A 8 3.13 14.47 -20.97
C SER A 8 3.43 14.01 -19.54
N ALA A 9 2.78 14.64 -18.56
CA ALA A 9 3.17 14.52 -17.17
C ALA A 9 3.00 13.06 -16.71
N LYS A 10 4.07 12.46 -16.20
CA LYS A 10 4.06 11.10 -15.66
C LYS A 10 3.01 10.98 -14.55
N ILE A 11 1.98 10.17 -14.76
CA ILE A 11 0.97 9.91 -13.73
C ILE A 11 1.59 8.99 -12.67
N THR A 12 1.46 9.37 -11.41
CA THR A 12 1.85 8.56 -10.25
C THR A 12 0.59 8.01 -9.58
N THR A 13 0.47 6.69 -9.55
CA THR A 13 -0.62 5.98 -8.87
C THR A 13 -0.12 5.41 -7.56
N ILE A 14 -0.78 5.74 -6.45
CA ILE A 14 -0.47 5.21 -5.13
C ILE A 14 -1.50 4.16 -4.73
N HIS A 15 -1.04 2.96 -4.40
CA HIS A 15 -1.83 1.90 -3.77
C HIS A 15 -1.48 1.85 -2.29
N VAL A 16 -2.48 1.94 -1.44
CA VAL A 16 -2.29 2.07 0.00
C VAL A 16 -2.87 0.85 0.69
N THR A 17 -2.12 0.32 1.66
CA THR A 17 -2.63 -0.73 2.55
C THR A 17 -2.54 -0.29 4.01
N GLY A 18 -3.45 -0.82 4.82
CA GLY A 18 -3.43 -0.76 6.28
C GLY A 18 -3.79 -2.12 6.84
N PHE A 19 -3.82 -2.24 8.17
CA PHE A 19 -4.12 -3.50 8.85
C PHE A 19 -5.35 -3.37 9.72
N LYS A 20 -6.12 -4.46 9.85
CA LYS A 20 -7.21 -4.57 10.83
C LYS A 20 -6.69 -4.43 12.26
N LYS A 21 -7.62 -4.33 13.22
CA LYS A 21 -7.34 -4.49 14.65
C LYS A 21 -6.59 -5.79 14.96
N PHE A 22 -5.86 -5.79 16.08
CA PHE A 22 -5.18 -6.98 16.60
C PHE A 22 -4.91 -6.85 18.10
N HIS A 23 -4.34 -7.90 18.70
CA HIS A 23 -3.97 -7.99 20.11
C HIS A 23 -3.48 -6.66 20.73
N GLY A 24 -4.28 -6.08 21.63
CA GLY A 24 -3.95 -4.85 22.36
C GLY A 24 -4.19 -3.54 21.59
N VAL A 25 -4.68 -3.60 20.36
CA VAL A 25 -5.02 -2.46 19.50
C VAL A 25 -6.44 -2.67 18.96
N SER A 26 -7.45 -2.31 19.76
CA SER A 26 -8.87 -2.43 19.39
C SER A 26 -9.25 -1.57 18.19
N ASP A 27 -8.58 -0.42 18.06
CA ASP A 27 -8.77 0.58 17.02
C ASP A 27 -7.43 0.83 16.34
N ASN A 28 -7.21 0.18 15.20
CA ASN A 28 -5.96 0.33 14.46
C ASN A 28 -6.00 1.66 13.67
N PRO A 29 -5.12 2.64 13.97
CA PRO A 29 -5.15 3.93 13.28
C PRO A 29 -4.89 3.80 11.78
N THR A 30 -4.20 2.74 11.34
CA THR A 30 -3.94 2.51 9.91
C THR A 30 -5.20 2.13 9.16
N GLU A 31 -6.11 1.37 9.78
CA GLU A 31 -7.43 1.05 9.22
C GLU A 31 -8.26 2.31 9.03
N THR A 32 -8.29 3.18 10.05
CA THR A 32 -8.98 4.47 9.98
C THR A 32 -8.40 5.37 8.89
N ILE A 33 -7.07 5.49 8.79
CA ILE A 33 -6.43 6.32 7.75
C ILE A 33 -6.81 5.82 6.36
N VAL A 34 -6.67 4.51 6.11
CA VAL A 34 -6.86 3.94 4.77
C VAL A 34 -8.32 3.96 4.33
N ASN A 35 -9.27 3.69 5.24
CA ASN A 35 -10.71 3.76 4.93
C ASN A 35 -11.15 5.19 4.56
N ASN A 36 -10.58 6.21 5.21
CA ASN A 36 -10.95 7.61 4.97
C ASN A 36 -10.16 8.26 3.82
N LEU A 37 -9.07 7.64 3.36
CA LEU A 37 -8.12 8.28 2.45
C LEU A 37 -8.78 8.65 1.11
N THR A 38 -9.53 7.73 0.50
CA THR A 38 -10.21 7.99 -0.78
C THR A 38 -11.15 9.19 -0.68
N GLU A 39 -12.00 9.24 0.35
CA GLU A 39 -12.92 10.35 0.56
C GLU A 39 -12.20 11.67 0.84
N TYR A 40 -11.15 11.63 1.69
CA TYR A 40 -10.33 12.78 2.01
C TYR A 40 -9.67 13.36 0.74
N MET A 41 -9.15 12.49 -0.12
CA MET A 41 -8.49 12.88 -1.37
C MET A 41 -9.46 13.36 -2.44
N ASN A 42 -10.73 12.94 -2.42
CA ASN A 42 -11.75 13.50 -3.29
C ASN A 42 -12.17 14.92 -2.86
N LYS A 43 -12.14 15.20 -1.55
CA LYS A 43 -12.42 16.54 -0.99
C LYS A 43 -11.25 17.51 -1.16
N LYS A 44 -10.02 17.01 -1.28
CA LYS A 44 -8.80 17.81 -1.45
C LYS A 44 -8.37 17.81 -2.91
N THR A 45 -7.87 18.93 -3.38
CA THR A 45 -7.33 18.99 -4.75
C THR A 45 -5.97 18.30 -4.79
N LEU A 46 -5.88 17.16 -5.46
CA LEU A 46 -4.60 16.50 -5.72
C LEU A 46 -3.83 17.17 -6.85
N PRO A 47 -2.49 17.08 -6.87
CA PRO A 47 -1.72 17.40 -8.06
C PRO A 47 -2.24 16.58 -9.26
N LYS A 48 -2.37 17.20 -10.44
CA LYS A 48 -2.94 16.56 -11.64
C LYS A 48 -2.23 15.27 -12.07
N CYS A 49 -0.99 15.07 -11.64
CA CYS A 49 -0.17 13.90 -11.92
C CYS A 49 -0.20 12.84 -10.81
N LEU A 50 -1.08 12.97 -9.81
CA LEU A 50 -1.16 12.05 -8.67
C LEU A 50 -2.58 11.48 -8.55
N THR A 51 -2.68 10.16 -8.45
CA THR A 51 -3.96 9.47 -8.23
C THR A 51 -3.83 8.38 -7.16
N ILE A 52 -4.94 8.09 -6.47
CA ILE A 52 -5.06 6.95 -5.56
C ILE A 52 -5.64 5.79 -6.38
N GLY A 53 -4.89 4.68 -6.45
CA GLY A 53 -5.31 3.48 -7.17
C GLY A 53 -6.24 2.61 -6.33
N SER A 54 -5.75 2.12 -5.19
CA SER A 54 -6.54 1.32 -4.26
C SER A 54 -6.21 1.65 -2.81
N CYS A 55 -7.18 1.39 -1.93
CA CYS A 55 -7.04 1.42 -0.48
C CYS A 55 -7.53 0.07 0.05
N THR A 56 -6.60 -0.76 0.56
CA THR A 56 -6.90 -2.14 0.98
C THR A 56 -6.60 -2.33 2.45
N ILE A 57 -7.54 -2.91 3.20
CA ILE A 57 -7.31 -3.33 4.59
C ILE A 57 -6.92 -4.81 4.61
N LEU A 58 -5.77 -5.12 5.17
CA LEU A 58 -5.23 -6.48 5.32
C LEU A 58 -5.54 -7.03 6.70
N GLU A 59 -5.71 -8.36 6.80
CA GLU A 59 -5.74 -9.04 8.09
C GLU A 59 -4.42 -8.85 8.83
N THR A 60 -4.44 -8.73 10.16
CA THR A 60 -3.22 -8.78 10.97
C THR A 60 -2.82 -10.23 11.24
N ALA A 61 -2.62 -10.97 10.16
CA ALA A 61 -2.20 -12.35 10.15
C ALA A 61 -1.32 -12.61 8.94
N GLY A 62 -0.21 -13.33 9.11
CA GLY A 62 0.77 -13.55 8.04
C GLY A 62 0.14 -14.25 6.83
N GLU A 63 -0.51 -15.38 7.08
CA GLU A 63 -1.22 -16.14 6.05
C GLU A 63 -2.50 -15.43 5.58
N GLY A 64 -3.27 -14.86 6.51
CA GLY A 64 -4.52 -14.15 6.20
C GLY A 64 -4.33 -12.91 5.31
N ALA A 65 -3.18 -12.24 5.39
CA ALA A 65 -2.87 -11.08 4.57
C ALA A 65 -2.31 -11.42 3.18
N LEU A 66 -1.83 -12.65 2.97
CA LEU A 66 -1.01 -13.00 1.80
C LEU A 66 -1.79 -12.87 0.48
N VAL A 67 -2.98 -13.47 0.42
CA VAL A 67 -3.81 -13.45 -0.80
C VAL A 67 -4.28 -12.02 -1.14
N PRO A 68 -4.87 -11.25 -0.21
CA PRO A 68 -5.25 -9.86 -0.48
C PRO A 68 -4.06 -8.95 -0.86
N LEU A 69 -2.88 -9.18 -0.27
CA LEU A 69 -1.66 -8.46 -0.62
C LEU A 69 -1.25 -8.75 -2.07
N TYR A 70 -1.18 -10.02 -2.47
CA TYR A 70 -0.83 -10.37 -3.85
C TYR A 70 -1.84 -9.83 -4.86
N GLN A 71 -3.13 -9.92 -4.57
CA GLN A 71 -4.17 -9.34 -5.42
C GLN A 71 -4.01 -7.83 -5.57
N THR A 72 -3.70 -7.12 -4.48
CA THR A 72 -3.43 -5.67 -4.50
C THR A 72 -2.21 -5.36 -5.38
N LEU A 73 -1.11 -6.08 -5.20
CA LEU A 73 0.11 -5.90 -6.01
C LEU A 73 -0.14 -6.17 -7.49
N GLN A 74 -0.84 -7.25 -7.82
CA GLN A 74 -1.16 -7.63 -9.20
C GLN A 74 -2.11 -6.64 -9.86
N SER A 75 -3.15 -6.18 -9.16
CA SER A 75 -4.12 -5.23 -9.70
C SER A 75 -3.48 -3.90 -10.13
N ALA A 76 -2.42 -3.49 -9.43
CA ALA A 76 -1.67 -2.28 -9.76
C ALA A 76 -0.90 -2.39 -11.08
N LEU A 77 -0.55 -3.62 -11.51
CA LEU A 77 0.23 -3.88 -12.73
C LEU A 77 -0.64 -4.03 -13.97
N ILE A 78 -1.95 -4.27 -13.81
CA ILE A 78 -2.87 -4.45 -14.93
C ILE A 78 -3.22 -3.07 -15.50
N VAL A 79 -2.64 -2.75 -16.65
CA VAL A 79 -2.98 -1.55 -17.44
C VAL A 79 -4.13 -1.89 -18.39
N PRO A 80 -5.24 -1.12 -18.43
CA PRO A 80 -6.31 -1.33 -19.40
C PRO A 80 -5.80 -1.23 -20.85
N GLN A 81 -6.09 -2.25 -21.66
CA GLN A 81 -5.63 -2.34 -23.05
C GLN A 81 -6.15 -1.20 -23.96
N ASP A 82 -7.21 -0.50 -23.56
CA ASP A 82 -7.81 0.61 -24.33
C ASP A 82 -6.95 1.89 -24.35
N SER A 83 -5.86 1.93 -23.57
CA SER A 83 -4.88 3.03 -23.57
C SER A 83 -3.69 2.78 -24.50
N GLN A 84 -3.88 2.01 -25.57
CA GLN A 84 -2.90 1.83 -26.67
C GLN A 84 -2.75 3.07 -27.58
N SER A 85 -3.24 4.24 -27.19
CA SER A 85 -2.82 5.50 -27.82
C SER A 85 -1.43 5.88 -27.33
N GLU A 86 -0.40 5.30 -27.95
CA GLU A 86 0.83 5.97 -28.43
C GLU A 86 1.29 7.22 -27.63
N SER A 87 1.43 7.10 -26.31
CA SER A 87 2.29 8.00 -25.54
C SER A 87 2.93 7.22 -24.41
N SER A 88 4.24 7.24 -24.43
CA SER A 88 5.23 6.62 -23.54
C SER A 88 5.17 7.12 -22.07
N ASN A 89 3.98 7.39 -21.55
CA ASN A 89 3.77 7.74 -20.15
C ASN A 89 3.82 6.47 -19.30
N SER A 90 5.03 6.03 -18.99
CA SER A 90 5.24 5.02 -17.94
C SER A 90 4.52 5.50 -16.66
N ASN A 91 3.40 4.90 -16.28
CA ASN A 91 2.76 5.28 -15.02
C ASN A 91 3.68 4.85 -13.87
N ARG A 92 3.98 5.76 -12.95
CA ARG A 92 4.76 5.42 -11.74
C ARG A 92 3.80 4.80 -10.73
N ILE A 93 4.05 3.56 -10.35
CA ILE A 93 3.29 2.89 -9.29
C ILE A 93 4.07 3.03 -7.98
N ILE A 94 3.38 3.42 -6.91
CA ILE A 94 3.89 3.44 -5.54
C ILE A 94 2.98 2.56 -4.68
N TRP A 95 3.56 1.59 -3.98
CA TRP A 95 2.89 0.86 -2.92
C TRP A 95 3.28 1.46 -1.57
N LEU A 96 2.28 1.87 -0.79
CA LEU A 96 2.44 2.45 0.54
C LEU A 96 1.76 1.54 1.56
N HIS A 97 2.56 0.93 2.45
CA HIS A 97 2.06 0.06 3.50
C HIS A 97 2.11 0.79 4.84
N PHE A 98 0.96 1.03 5.46
CA PHE A 98 0.89 1.55 6.81
C PHE A 98 0.87 0.41 7.83
N GLY A 99 1.68 0.56 8.88
CA GLY A 99 1.66 -0.28 10.07
C GLY A 99 1.57 0.60 11.32
N VAL A 100 1.06 0.03 12.42
CA VAL A 100 1.00 0.72 13.70
C VAL A 100 2.20 0.31 14.56
N ASN A 101 2.84 1.30 15.19
CA ASN A 101 3.84 1.11 16.22
C ASN A 101 3.36 1.88 17.46
N SER A 102 2.84 1.16 18.46
CA SER A 102 2.21 1.76 19.66
C SER A 102 3.17 2.58 20.51
N GLY A 103 4.48 2.37 20.39
CA GLY A 103 5.50 3.16 21.09
C GLY A 103 5.96 4.41 20.33
N ALA A 104 5.53 4.61 19.08
CA ALA A 104 5.99 5.72 18.26
C ALA A 104 5.16 7.00 18.49
N THR A 105 5.83 8.15 18.55
CA THR A 105 5.19 9.47 18.69
C THR A 105 5.07 10.23 17.38
N ARG A 106 5.54 9.65 16.27
CA ARG A 106 5.57 10.24 14.93
C ARG A 106 5.59 9.15 13.87
N PHE A 107 5.28 9.53 12.63
CA PHE A 107 5.50 8.66 11.48
C PHE A 107 7.00 8.36 11.29
N ALA A 108 7.29 7.13 10.88
CA ALA A 108 8.61 6.69 10.49
C ALA A 108 8.51 5.98 9.12
N ILE A 109 9.58 6.08 8.34
CA ILE A 109 9.72 5.34 7.08
C ILE A 109 10.68 4.18 7.34
N GLU A 110 10.15 2.96 7.20
CA GLU A 110 10.98 1.76 7.28
C GLU A 110 11.94 1.71 6.09
N LYS A 111 13.24 1.53 6.39
CA LYS A 111 14.30 1.53 5.37
C LYS A 111 14.67 0.12 4.90
N GLN A 112 14.28 -0.89 5.67
CA GLN A 112 14.68 -2.28 5.48
C GLN A 112 13.56 -3.22 5.95
N ALA A 113 13.40 -4.34 5.25
CA ALA A 113 12.59 -5.47 5.67
C ALA A 113 13.50 -6.71 5.74
N PHE A 114 13.38 -7.49 6.81
CA PHE A 114 14.18 -8.70 7.01
C PHE A 114 13.40 -9.92 6.56
N ASN A 115 14.11 -10.94 6.02
CA ASN A 115 13.53 -12.25 5.72
C ASN A 115 13.41 -13.10 6.99
N GLU A 116 12.66 -12.62 7.97
CA GLU A 116 12.48 -13.24 9.28
C GLU A 116 11.06 -13.00 9.78
N ALA A 117 10.45 -14.03 10.36
CA ALA A 117 9.17 -13.93 11.05
C ALA A 117 9.36 -14.43 12.49
N ASN A 118 9.54 -13.49 13.41
CA ASN A 118 9.78 -13.77 14.83
C ASN A 118 8.85 -12.93 15.70
N PHE A 119 7.70 -13.50 16.06
CA PHE A 119 6.62 -12.75 16.72
C PHE A 119 6.64 -12.93 18.23
N ARG A 120 6.45 -11.84 18.99
CA ARG A 120 6.39 -11.89 20.46
C ARG A 120 5.10 -12.54 20.97
N CYS A 121 4.00 -12.34 20.24
CA CYS A 121 2.69 -12.93 20.47
C CYS A 121 2.19 -13.59 19.16
N PRO A 122 1.20 -14.48 19.23
CA PRO A 122 0.52 -14.96 18.04
C PRO A 122 -0.13 -13.81 17.27
N ASP A 123 -0.26 -13.98 15.95
CA ASP A 123 -1.11 -13.13 15.12
C ASP A 123 -2.61 -13.44 15.31
N GLU A 124 -3.50 -12.76 14.59
CA GLU A 124 -4.96 -12.93 14.76
C GLU A 124 -5.49 -14.30 14.28
N MET A 125 -4.66 -15.11 13.61
CA MET A 125 -4.95 -16.50 13.26
C MET A 125 -4.22 -17.51 14.16
N GLY A 126 -3.53 -17.03 15.19
CA GLY A 126 -2.81 -17.86 16.16
C GLY A 126 -1.41 -18.29 15.70
N TRP A 127 -0.90 -17.79 14.57
CA TRP A 127 0.44 -18.12 14.10
C TRP A 127 1.50 -17.32 14.86
N LYS A 128 2.48 -18.01 15.46
CA LYS A 128 3.60 -17.41 16.20
C LYS A 128 4.92 -18.03 15.74
N PRO A 129 5.46 -17.62 14.59
CA PRO A 129 6.73 -18.12 14.10
C PRO A 129 7.89 -17.60 14.98
N GLN A 130 8.93 -18.42 15.12
CA GLN A 130 10.18 -18.11 15.83
C GLN A 130 11.38 -18.41 14.92
N VAL A 131 11.22 -18.18 13.61
CA VAL A 131 12.13 -18.72 12.60
C VAL A 131 12.61 -17.63 11.64
N ARG A 132 13.85 -17.78 11.19
CA ARG A 132 14.31 -17.14 9.97
C ARG A 132 13.61 -17.83 8.80
N LEU A 133 13.08 -17.07 7.85
CA LEU A 133 12.52 -17.67 6.65
C LEU A 133 13.71 -18.04 5.76
N ASP A 134 13.92 -19.34 5.58
CA ASP A 134 15.02 -19.86 4.76
C ASP A 134 14.79 -19.49 3.27
N LYS A 135 15.88 -19.38 2.51
CA LYS A 135 15.86 -18.99 1.09
C LYS A 135 15.38 -20.12 0.19
#